data_AF-A0A822ZAL4-F1
#
_entry.id   AF-A0A822ZAL4-F1
#
_cell.length_a   1.000
_cell.length_b   1.000
_cell.length_c   1.000
_cell.angle_alpha   90.00
_cell.angle_beta   90.00
_cell.angle_gamma   90.00
#
_symmetry.space_group_name_H-M   'P 1'
#
loop_
_entity.id
_entity.type
_entity.pdbx_description
1 polymer ?
#
loop_
_entity_poly.entity_id
_entity_poly.type
_entity_poly.pdbx_seq_one_letter_code
_entity_poly.pdbx_strand_id
1 'polypeptide(L)'
;MLDRVLSLLTSYSVLKCSLVKRDNDQVERRYGLAPVCKFLTRNPNGISLVPLLLINHDKLILDSWCHLKDAILESGIPFSKARGMTFFEYCETDSRYNKLFNKAMSVHSIIVMDQILDTYNGFESLEEVVDVGGGTGTTLEMITSKYPQIKGINFDLPHVIAEAPSYAGVEHVGGDMFECVPRGEAIFMKTLPFLAQAQ
;
A
#
# COMPACT_ATOMS: atom_id res chain seq x y z
N MET A 1 26.45 -9.97 13.74
CA MET A 1 25.64 -9.56 12.57
C MET A 1 24.68 -8.43 12.91
N LEU A 2 23.79 -8.62 13.91
CA LEU A 2 22.79 -7.62 14.31
C LEU A 2 23.38 -6.23 14.62
N ASP A 3 24.42 -6.16 15.45
CA ASP A 3 25.06 -4.90 15.83
C ASP A 3 25.58 -4.08 14.63
N ARG A 4 26.09 -4.73 13.57
CA ARG A 4 26.52 -4.05 12.34
C ARG A 4 25.35 -3.44 11.57
N VAL A 5 24.21 -4.14 11.50
CA VAL A 5 22.99 -3.65 10.84
C VAL A 5 22.43 -2.46 11.62
N LEU A 6 22.32 -2.58 12.94
CA LEU A 6 21.83 -1.49 13.80
C LEU A 6 22.75 -0.26 13.77
N SER A 7 24.06 -0.48 13.67
CA SER A 7 25.04 0.60 13.48
C SER A 7 24.81 1.35 12.16
N LEU A 8 24.56 0.63 11.07
CA LEU A 8 24.20 1.26 9.78
C LEU A 8 22.90 2.05 9.90
N LEU A 9 21.84 1.47 10.48
CA LEU A 9 20.57 2.18 10.67
C LEU A 9 20.73 3.44 11.53
N THR A 10 21.65 3.42 12.50
CA THR A 10 22.00 4.59 13.31
C THR A 10 22.68 5.68 12.48
N SER A 11 23.57 5.34 11.54
CA SER A 11 24.23 6.35 10.69
C SER A 11 23.25 7.11 9.79
N TYR A 12 22.08 6.53 9.53
CA TYR A 12 20.98 7.16 8.80
C TYR A 12 19.88 7.73 9.72
N SER A 13 20.15 7.85 11.03
CA SER A 13 19.18 8.35 12.04
C SER A 13 17.86 7.57 12.10
N VAL A 14 17.82 6.33 11.60
CA VAL A 14 16.68 5.42 11.77
C VAL A 14 16.62 4.92 13.21
N LEU A 15 17.78 4.75 13.85
CA LEU A 15 17.91 4.41 15.27
C LEU A 15 18.78 5.46 15.99
N LYS A 16 18.62 5.54 17.31
CA LYS A 16 19.55 6.23 18.21
C LYS A 16 20.53 5.21 18.76
N CYS A 17 21.77 5.61 18.99
CA CYS A 17 22.78 4.77 19.64
C CYS A 17 23.43 5.53 20.80
N SER A 18 23.60 4.85 21.93
CA SER A 18 24.39 5.33 23.08
C SER A 18 25.47 4.31 23.41
N LEU A 19 26.66 4.80 23.74
CA LEU A 19 27.77 3.97 24.20
C LEU A 19 27.75 3.87 25.72
N VAL A 20 27.76 2.64 26.23
CA VAL A 20 27.82 2.35 27.67
C VAL A 20 29.15 1.66 27.95
N LYS A 21 29.95 2.26 28.83
CA LYS A 21 31.16 1.62 29.37
C LYS A 21 30.74 0.60 30.43
N ARG A 22 31.26 -0.61 30.34
CA ARG A 22 31.14 -1.66 31.36
C ARG A 22 32.37 -1.65 32.28
N ASP A 23 32.25 -2.25 33.45
CA ASP A 23 33.29 -2.29 34.50
C ASP A 23 34.64 -2.87 34.04
N ASN A 24 34.64 -3.60 32.92
CA ASN A 24 35.81 -4.26 32.34
C ASN A 24 36.46 -3.45 31.19
N ASP A 25 36.26 -2.12 31.13
CA ASP A 25 36.65 -1.23 30.01
C ASP A 25 36.06 -1.58 28.63
N GLN A 26 35.10 -2.51 28.59
CA GLN A 26 34.37 -2.85 27.37
C GLN A 26 33.32 -1.79 27.06
N VAL A 27 33.20 -1.41 25.79
CA VAL A 27 32.17 -0.48 25.30
C VAL A 27 31.06 -1.26 24.62
N GLU A 28 29.83 -1.07 25.10
CA GLU A 28 28.62 -1.64 24.54
C GLU A 28 27.80 -0.56 23.82
N ARG A 29 27.32 -0.87 22.61
CA ARG A 29 26.32 -0.05 21.91
C ARG A 29 24.92 -0.46 22.36
N ARG A 30 24.13 0.52 22.82
CA ARG A 30 22.69 0.36 23.07
C ARG A 30 21.90 1.17 22.05
N TYR A 31 20.89 0.54 21.47
CA TYR A 31 20.06 1.13 20.42
C TYR A 31 18.67 1.47 20.92
N GLY A 32 18.14 2.61 20.49
CA GLY A 32 16.78 3.05 20.78
C GLY A 32 16.08 3.51 19.50
N LEU A 33 14.74 3.54 19.53
CA LEU A 33 13.95 4.01 18.40
C LEU A 33 14.14 5.51 18.17
N ALA A 34 14.34 5.91 16.90
CA ALA A 34 14.29 7.30 16.50
C ALA A 34 12.85 7.69 16.06
N PRO A 35 12.53 8.98 15.86
CA PRO A 35 11.16 9.41 15.51
C PRO A 35 10.57 8.70 14.29
N VAL A 36 11.37 8.39 13.26
CA VAL A 36 10.90 7.69 12.06
C VAL A 36 10.35 6.28 12.38
N CYS A 37 10.84 5.64 13.44
CA CYS A 37 10.34 4.33 13.87
C CYS A 37 8.87 4.37 14.31
N LYS A 38 8.29 5.55 14.60
CA LYS A 38 6.84 5.70 14.82
C LYS A 38 6.05 5.14 13.62
N PHE A 39 6.56 5.29 12.41
CA PHE A 39 5.93 4.80 11.19
C PHE A 39 6.37 3.39 10.81
N LEU A 40 7.49 2.91 11.35
CA LEU A 40 8.06 1.58 11.08
C LEU A 40 7.67 0.53 12.13
N THR A 41 6.92 0.93 13.15
CA THR A 41 6.37 0.05 14.19
C THR A 41 4.85 0.14 14.16
N ARG A 42 4.17 -0.90 14.64
CA ARG A 42 2.71 -0.93 14.66
C ARG A 42 2.18 0.11 15.65
N ASN A 43 1.27 0.96 15.19
CA ASN A 43 0.50 1.85 16.04
C ASN A 43 -0.58 1.05 16.84
N PRO A 44 -1.37 1.69 17.72
CA PRO A 44 -2.43 0.99 18.49
C PRO A 44 -3.46 0.25 17.63
N ASN A 45 -3.70 0.72 16.41
CA ASN A 45 -4.61 0.09 15.44
C ASN A 45 -3.91 -1.02 14.61
N GLY A 46 -2.67 -1.37 14.93
CA GLY A 46 -1.89 -2.39 14.26
C GLY A 46 -1.25 -1.97 12.93
N ILE A 47 -1.28 -0.68 12.59
CA ILE A 47 -0.87 -0.13 11.29
C ILE A 47 0.58 0.37 11.35
N SER A 48 1.36 0.12 10.29
CA SER A 48 2.69 0.71 10.07
C SER A 48 2.97 0.81 8.57
N LEU A 49 3.93 1.66 8.16
CA LEU A 49 4.40 1.78 6.77
C LEU A 49 5.25 0.58 6.30
N VAL A 50 5.47 -0.43 7.16
CA VAL A 50 6.32 -1.59 6.83
C VAL A 50 5.85 -2.31 5.55
N PRO A 51 4.55 -2.59 5.33
CA PRO A 51 4.11 -3.23 4.09
C PRO A 51 4.48 -2.44 2.83
N LEU A 52 4.41 -1.10 2.87
CA LEU A 52 4.84 -0.25 1.74
C LEU A 52 6.35 -0.35 1.48
N LEU A 53 7.17 -0.44 2.53
CA LEU A 53 8.60 -0.69 2.35
C LEU A 53 8.87 -2.07 1.78
N LEU A 54 8.13 -3.08 2.25
CA LEU A 54 8.30 -4.47 1.82
C LEU A 54 7.95 -4.67 0.34
N ILE A 55 6.88 -4.06 -0.18
CA ILE A 55 6.56 -4.18 -1.62
C ILE A 55 7.67 -3.58 -2.49
N ASN A 56 8.22 -2.42 -2.12
CA ASN A 56 9.23 -1.72 -2.91
C ASN A 56 10.60 -2.43 -2.91
N HIS A 57 10.89 -3.21 -1.86
CA HIS A 57 12.15 -3.95 -1.70
C HIS A 57 11.98 -5.46 -1.92
N ASP A 58 10.79 -5.91 -2.30
CA ASP A 58 10.60 -7.30 -2.70
C ASP A 58 11.48 -7.59 -3.91
N LYS A 59 12.04 -8.80 -3.96
CA LYS A 59 12.90 -9.24 -5.07
C LYS A 59 12.19 -9.01 -6.42
N LEU A 60 10.87 -9.20 -6.47
CA LEU A 60 10.07 -8.97 -7.67
C LEU A 60 10.27 -7.57 -8.26
N ILE A 61 10.15 -6.54 -7.43
CA ILE A 61 10.29 -5.14 -7.84
C ILE A 61 11.75 -4.80 -8.09
N LEU A 62 12.67 -5.29 -7.25
CA LEU A 62 14.11 -5.10 -7.45
C LEU A 62 14.60 -5.67 -8.79
N ASP A 63 14.13 -6.85 -9.19
CA ASP A 63 14.48 -7.45 -10.48
C ASP A 63 13.99 -6.58 -11.65
N SER A 64 12.86 -5.87 -11.51
CA SER A 64 12.32 -4.99 -12.56
C SER A 64 13.23 -3.79 -12.84
N TRP A 65 13.92 -3.27 -11.82
CA TRP A 65 14.89 -2.18 -11.99
C TRP A 65 16.08 -2.55 -12.89
N CYS A 66 16.44 -3.84 -12.95
CA CYS A 66 17.49 -4.32 -13.84
C CYS A 66 17.13 -4.15 -15.33
N HIS A 67 15.85 -4.07 -15.65
CA HIS A 67 15.34 -3.90 -17.02
C HIS A 67 15.00 -2.44 -17.37
N LEU A 68 15.24 -1.49 -16.47
CA LEU A 68 14.96 -0.08 -16.72
C LEU A 68 15.73 0.46 -17.92
N LYS A 69 17.00 0.08 -18.06
CA LYS A 69 17.83 0.47 -19.21
C LYS A 69 17.20 0.02 -20.53
N ASP A 70 16.78 -1.24 -20.60
CA ASP A 70 16.23 -1.82 -21.83
C ASP A 70 14.86 -1.20 -22.14
N ALA A 71 14.05 -0.90 -21.11
CA ALA A 71 12.80 -0.16 -21.27
C ALA A 71 13.02 1.25 -21.86
N ILE A 72 14.09 1.95 -21.48
CA ILE A 72 14.44 3.26 -22.05
C ILE A 72 14.86 3.14 -23.52
N LEU A 73 15.65 2.11 -23.86
CA LEU A 73 16.21 1.94 -25.20
C LEU A 73 15.21 1.35 -26.20
N GLU A 74 14.38 0.42 -25.76
CA GLU A 74 13.53 -0.40 -26.61
C GLU A 74 12.04 -0.10 -26.44
N SER A 75 11.70 0.84 -25.56
CA SER A 75 10.33 1.07 -25.07
C SER A 75 9.74 -0.14 -24.31
N GLY A 76 8.61 0.09 -23.64
CA GLY A 76 7.92 -0.90 -22.82
C GLY A 76 8.14 -0.69 -21.32
N ILE A 77 7.55 -1.58 -20.52
CA ILE A 77 7.51 -1.47 -19.07
C ILE A 77 8.58 -2.39 -18.46
N PRO A 78 9.46 -1.90 -17.56
CA PRO A 78 10.52 -2.71 -16.98
C PRO A 78 10.01 -4.00 -16.31
N PHE A 79 8.89 -3.93 -15.60
CA PHE A 79 8.24 -5.09 -14.99
C PHE A 79 7.85 -6.14 -16.04
N SER A 80 7.16 -5.71 -17.09
CA SER A 80 6.72 -6.61 -18.17
C SER A 80 7.90 -7.21 -18.93
N LYS A 81 9.00 -6.47 -19.12
CA LYS A 81 10.23 -7.04 -19.69
C LYS A 81 10.86 -8.11 -18.77
N ALA A 82 10.79 -7.94 -17.45
CA ALA A 82 11.32 -8.91 -16.50
C ALA A 82 10.47 -10.19 -16.38
N ARG A 83 9.15 -10.09 -16.55
CA ARG A 83 8.19 -11.17 -16.22
C ARG A 83 7.40 -11.71 -17.40
N GLY A 84 7.40 -11.02 -18.53
CA GLY A 84 6.63 -11.40 -19.73
C GLY A 84 5.12 -11.21 -19.60
N MET A 85 4.65 -10.52 -18.56
CA MET A 85 3.24 -10.25 -18.24
C MET A 85 3.13 -8.92 -17.48
N THR A 86 1.93 -8.36 -17.38
CA THR A 86 1.68 -7.11 -16.66
C THR A 86 1.79 -7.30 -15.15
N PHE A 87 1.84 -6.19 -14.41
CA PHE A 87 1.92 -6.24 -12.95
C PHE A 87 0.71 -6.93 -12.31
N PHE A 88 -0.49 -6.63 -12.83
CA PHE A 88 -1.73 -7.14 -12.27
C PHE A 88 -2.00 -8.59 -12.67
N GLU A 89 -1.63 -8.99 -13.89
CA GLU A 89 -1.60 -10.41 -14.29
C GLU A 89 -0.68 -11.22 -13.37
N TYR A 90 0.51 -10.68 -13.04
CA TYR A 90 1.41 -11.36 -12.12
C TYR A 90 0.82 -11.52 -10.72
N CYS A 91 0.14 -10.49 -10.20
CA CYS A 91 -0.51 -10.54 -8.88
C CYS A 91 -1.55 -11.67 -8.78
N GLU A 92 -2.26 -11.96 -9.86
CA GLU A 92 -3.19 -13.10 -9.91
C GLU A 92 -2.47 -14.45 -9.74
N THR A 93 -1.22 -14.56 -10.20
CA THR A 93 -0.43 -15.80 -10.13
C THR A 93 0.35 -16.00 -8.81
N ASP A 94 0.78 -14.91 -8.14
CA ASP A 94 1.53 -14.97 -6.88
C ASP A 94 0.69 -14.45 -5.70
N SER A 95 -0.03 -15.36 -5.05
CA SER A 95 -0.85 -15.05 -3.86
C SER A 95 -0.07 -14.43 -2.70
N ARG A 96 1.24 -14.71 -2.55
CA ARG A 96 2.07 -14.10 -1.50
C ARG A 96 2.30 -12.63 -1.80
N TYR A 97 2.63 -12.31 -3.04
CA TYR A 97 2.84 -10.92 -3.45
C TYR A 97 1.52 -10.13 -3.50
N ASN A 98 0.43 -10.74 -4.01
CA ASN A 98 -0.90 -10.14 -4.01
C ASN A 98 -1.32 -9.68 -2.61
N LYS A 99 -1.22 -10.58 -1.61
CA LYS A 99 -1.55 -10.26 -0.21
C LYS A 99 -0.68 -9.14 0.35
N LEU A 100 0.61 -9.13 0.02
CA LEU A 100 1.52 -8.07 0.46
C LEU A 100 1.16 -6.73 -0.19
N PHE A 101 0.86 -6.72 -1.49
CA PHE A 101 0.41 -5.55 -2.23
C PHE A 101 -0.91 -5.00 -1.70
N ASN A 102 -1.92 -5.85 -1.56
CA ASN A 102 -3.23 -5.50 -0.99
C ASN A 102 -3.08 -4.93 0.42
N LYS A 103 -2.22 -5.52 1.26
CA LYS A 103 -1.94 -4.99 2.60
C LYS A 103 -1.26 -3.63 2.56
N ALA A 104 -0.32 -3.43 1.64
CA ALA A 104 0.38 -2.16 1.48
C ALA A 104 -0.56 -1.05 0.99
N MET A 105 -1.44 -1.35 0.03
CA MET A 105 -2.44 -0.40 -0.46
C MET A 105 -3.48 -0.06 0.60
N SER A 106 -3.92 -1.03 1.40
CA SER A 106 -4.81 -0.79 2.56
C SER A 106 -4.16 0.16 3.57
N VAL A 107 -2.91 -0.08 3.99
CA VAL A 107 -2.17 0.83 4.88
C VAL A 107 -2.05 2.23 4.29
N HIS A 108 -1.71 2.33 3.00
CA HIS A 108 -1.61 3.62 2.30
C HIS A 108 -2.96 4.35 2.28
N SER A 109 -4.06 3.63 2.02
CA SER A 109 -5.41 4.20 2.06
C SER A 109 -5.76 4.72 3.43
N ILE A 110 -5.44 4.01 4.51
CA ILE A 110 -5.75 4.50 5.87
C ILE A 110 -5.09 5.85 6.14
N ILE A 111 -3.81 5.98 5.81
CA ILE A 111 -3.05 7.21 6.08
C ILE A 111 -3.56 8.39 5.24
N VAL A 112 -3.84 8.14 3.96
CA VAL A 112 -4.28 9.20 3.03
C VAL A 112 -5.74 9.58 3.30
N MET A 113 -6.61 8.60 3.50
CA MET A 113 -8.04 8.85 3.71
C MET A 113 -8.35 9.48 5.05
N ASP A 114 -7.55 9.21 6.10
CA ASP A 114 -7.66 9.92 7.38
C ASP A 114 -7.57 11.45 7.17
N GLN A 115 -6.57 11.91 6.41
CA GLN A 115 -6.41 13.34 6.09
C GLN A 115 -7.44 13.87 5.08
N ILE A 116 -7.79 13.08 4.06
CA ILE A 116 -8.82 13.50 3.10
C ILE A 116 -10.14 13.70 3.83
N LEU A 117 -10.57 12.73 4.63
CA LEU A 117 -11.85 12.81 5.33
C LEU A 117 -11.88 13.97 6.31
N ASP A 118 -10.76 14.34 6.93
CA ASP A 118 -10.69 15.49 7.85
C ASP A 118 -10.83 16.86 7.16
N THR A 119 -10.53 16.95 5.86
CA THR A 119 -10.42 18.24 5.16
C THR A 119 -11.34 18.38 3.95
N TYR A 120 -11.85 17.28 3.41
CA TYR A 120 -12.67 17.23 2.21
C TYR A 120 -14.11 16.83 2.55
N ASN A 121 -15.04 17.72 2.23
CA ASN A 121 -16.47 17.57 2.53
C ASN A 121 -17.31 17.13 1.32
N GLY A 122 -16.70 16.84 0.17
CA GLY A 122 -17.45 16.51 -1.04
C GLY A 122 -18.20 15.16 -0.99
N PHE A 123 -18.02 14.38 0.08
CA PHE A 123 -18.80 13.18 0.35
C PHE A 123 -20.11 13.45 1.11
N GLU A 124 -20.25 14.60 1.79
CA GLU A 124 -21.35 14.84 2.75
C GLU A 124 -22.76 14.71 2.12
N SER A 125 -22.92 15.13 0.87
CA SER A 125 -24.21 15.16 0.18
C SER A 125 -24.51 13.91 -0.65
N LEU A 126 -23.61 12.94 -0.69
CA LEU A 126 -23.75 11.76 -1.55
C LEU A 126 -24.58 10.67 -0.84
N GLU A 127 -25.31 9.90 -1.63
CA GLU A 127 -26.00 8.68 -1.20
C GLU A 127 -25.28 7.41 -1.67
N GLU A 128 -24.50 7.50 -2.75
CA GLU A 128 -23.82 6.34 -3.34
C GLU A 128 -22.45 6.72 -3.93
N VAL A 129 -21.42 5.92 -3.60
CA VAL A 129 -20.06 6.12 -4.11
C VAL A 129 -19.50 4.81 -4.65
N VAL A 130 -19.01 4.85 -5.90
CA VAL A 130 -18.24 3.75 -6.50
C VAL A 130 -16.76 4.05 -6.36
N ASP A 131 -16.01 3.20 -5.67
CA ASP A 131 -14.54 3.26 -5.64
C ASP A 131 -13.99 2.31 -6.70
N VAL A 132 -13.53 2.88 -7.82
CA VAL A 132 -12.97 2.13 -8.95
C VAL A 132 -11.49 1.88 -8.67
N GLY A 133 -11.06 0.63 -8.75
CA GLY A 133 -9.73 0.22 -8.28
C GLY A 133 -9.58 0.37 -6.76
N GLY A 134 -10.66 0.14 -6.02
CA GLY A 134 -10.73 0.34 -4.57
C GLY A 134 -9.98 -0.73 -3.75
N GLY A 135 -9.41 -1.73 -4.42
CA GLY A 135 -8.65 -2.81 -3.83
C GLY A 135 -9.52 -3.65 -2.90
N THR A 136 -9.01 -3.87 -1.68
CA THR A 136 -9.73 -4.61 -0.64
C THR A 136 -10.78 -3.75 0.10
N GLY A 137 -11.20 -2.61 -0.45
CA GLY A 137 -12.31 -1.80 0.05
C GLY A 137 -12.04 -0.94 1.28
N THR A 138 -10.78 -0.84 1.74
CA THR A 138 -10.41 -0.03 2.92
C THR A 138 -10.80 1.44 2.79
N THR A 139 -10.69 2.02 1.59
CA THR A 139 -11.08 3.41 1.34
C THR A 139 -12.58 3.61 1.61
N LEU A 140 -13.44 2.74 1.05
CA LEU A 140 -14.89 2.85 1.24
C LEU A 140 -15.31 2.53 2.66
N GLU A 141 -14.66 1.59 3.34
CA GLU A 141 -14.90 1.35 4.77
C GLU A 141 -14.74 2.62 5.61
N MET A 142 -13.71 3.42 5.33
CA MET A 142 -13.50 4.69 6.03
C MET A 142 -14.54 5.76 5.65
N ILE A 143 -14.91 5.83 4.36
CA ILE A 143 -15.93 6.77 3.87
C ILE A 143 -17.29 6.44 4.50
N THR A 144 -17.75 5.19 4.42
CA THR A 144 -19.07 4.78 4.94
C THR A 144 -19.11 4.78 6.47
N SER A 145 -17.97 4.57 7.15
CA SER A 145 -17.89 4.72 8.60
C SER A 145 -18.07 6.17 9.05
N LYS A 146 -17.56 7.14 8.28
CA LYS A 146 -17.75 8.58 8.56
C LYS A 146 -19.11 9.10 8.11
N TYR A 147 -19.62 8.57 6.99
CA TYR A 147 -20.88 8.95 6.36
C TYR A 147 -21.79 7.72 6.21
N PRO A 148 -22.47 7.26 7.28
CA PRO A 148 -23.24 6.01 7.27
C PRO A 148 -24.43 5.99 6.31
N GLN A 149 -24.84 7.15 5.77
CA GLN A 149 -25.87 7.26 4.74
C GLN A 149 -25.38 6.80 3.36
N ILE A 150 -24.06 6.83 3.12
CA ILE A 150 -23.46 6.47 1.83
C ILE A 150 -23.48 4.94 1.68
N LYS A 151 -23.99 4.47 0.55
CA LYS A 151 -23.76 3.10 0.07
C LYS A 151 -22.50 3.09 -0.79
N GLY A 152 -21.54 2.26 -0.43
CA GLY A 152 -20.30 2.08 -1.17
C GLY A 152 -20.37 0.89 -2.12
N ILE A 153 -19.87 1.06 -3.35
CA ILE A 153 -19.59 -0.04 -4.27
C ILE A 153 -18.08 -0.08 -4.50
N ASN A 154 -17.41 -1.06 -3.90
CA ASN A 154 -15.99 -1.30 -4.12
C ASN A 154 -15.82 -2.15 -5.38
N PHE A 155 -15.19 -1.57 -6.40
CA PHE A 155 -15.00 -2.21 -7.69
C PHE A 155 -13.52 -2.44 -7.98
N ASP A 156 -13.14 -3.70 -8.22
CA ASP A 156 -11.77 -4.08 -8.56
C ASP A 156 -11.74 -5.40 -9.35
N LEU A 157 -10.55 -5.89 -9.70
CA LEU A 157 -10.39 -7.17 -10.38
C LEU A 157 -10.95 -8.33 -9.53
N PRO A 158 -11.52 -9.38 -10.15
CA PRO A 158 -12.14 -10.50 -9.42
C PRO A 158 -11.23 -11.15 -8.37
N HIS A 159 -9.94 -11.32 -8.67
CA HIS A 159 -8.99 -11.93 -7.73
C HIS A 159 -8.69 -11.05 -6.51
N VAL A 160 -8.79 -9.73 -6.63
CA VAL A 160 -8.63 -8.78 -5.52
C VAL A 160 -9.87 -8.77 -4.65
N ILE A 161 -11.05 -8.71 -5.28
CA ILE A 161 -12.35 -8.76 -4.59
C ILE A 161 -12.52 -10.05 -3.79
N ALA A 162 -12.03 -11.19 -4.30
CA ALA A 162 -12.06 -12.47 -3.59
C ALA A 162 -11.31 -12.44 -2.24
N GLU A 163 -10.37 -11.51 -2.05
CA GLU A 163 -9.64 -11.32 -0.78
C GLU A 163 -10.22 -10.18 0.09
N ALA A 164 -11.24 -9.45 -0.38
CA ALA A 164 -11.80 -8.30 0.32
C ALA A 164 -12.63 -8.74 1.55
N PRO A 165 -12.35 -8.18 2.75
CA PRO A 165 -13.21 -8.38 3.91
C PRO A 165 -14.56 -7.71 3.71
N SER A 166 -15.64 -8.26 4.28
CA SER A 166 -16.93 -7.59 4.28
C SER A 166 -16.93 -6.36 5.19
N TYR A 167 -17.49 -5.25 4.71
CA TYR A 167 -17.69 -4.03 5.48
C TYR A 167 -19.16 -3.60 5.48
N ALA A 168 -19.60 -2.97 6.56
CA ALA A 168 -20.95 -2.42 6.63
C ALA A 168 -21.12 -1.29 5.60
N GLY A 169 -22.21 -1.34 4.84
CA GLY A 169 -22.52 -0.34 3.82
C GLY A 169 -21.69 -0.45 2.54
N VAL A 170 -20.87 -1.50 2.37
CA VAL A 170 -20.04 -1.70 1.17
C VAL A 170 -20.42 -2.99 0.45
N GLU A 171 -20.73 -2.87 -0.84
CA GLU A 171 -20.87 -3.98 -1.77
C GLU A 171 -19.57 -4.18 -2.56
N HIS A 172 -19.15 -5.43 -2.77
CA HIS A 172 -17.96 -5.75 -3.55
C HIS A 172 -18.34 -6.30 -4.93
N VAL A 173 -17.81 -5.68 -5.98
CA VAL A 173 -18.10 -6.04 -7.37
C VAL A 173 -16.79 -6.28 -8.11
N GLY A 174 -16.63 -7.49 -8.65
CA GLY A 174 -15.48 -7.86 -9.47
C GLY A 174 -15.72 -7.52 -10.95
N GLY A 175 -14.72 -6.95 -11.62
CA GLY A 175 -14.79 -6.71 -13.07
C GLY A 175 -13.54 -6.03 -13.63
N ASP A 176 -13.65 -5.57 -14.87
CA ASP A 176 -12.62 -4.78 -15.55
C ASP A 176 -13.13 -3.37 -15.83
N MET A 177 -12.44 -2.36 -15.29
CA MET A 177 -12.81 -0.95 -15.45
C MET A 177 -12.70 -0.43 -16.90
N PHE A 178 -11.92 -1.11 -17.74
CA PHE A 178 -11.80 -0.76 -19.16
C PHE A 178 -12.97 -1.30 -19.99
N GLU A 179 -13.70 -2.30 -19.49
CA GLU A 179 -14.93 -2.78 -20.11
C GLU A 179 -16.14 -2.02 -19.58
N CYS A 180 -16.33 -2.02 -18.26
CA CYS A 180 -17.47 -1.38 -17.62
C CYS A 180 -17.17 -1.05 -16.15
N VAL A 181 -17.68 0.09 -15.69
CA VAL A 181 -17.69 0.46 -14.27
C VAL A 181 -19.13 0.47 -13.75
N PRO A 182 -19.37 0.06 -12.48
CA PRO A 182 -20.67 0.20 -11.86
C PRO A 182 -21.16 1.65 -11.91
N ARG A 183 -22.48 1.82 -12.01
CA ARG A 183 -23.09 3.14 -11.91
C ARG A 183 -23.19 3.54 -10.43
N GLY A 184 -22.97 4.81 -10.16
CA GLY A 184 -23.30 5.44 -8.89
C GLY A 184 -23.31 6.95 -9.02
N GLU A 185 -23.69 7.64 -7.95
CA GLU A 185 -23.80 9.10 -7.92
C GLU A 185 -22.42 9.78 -8.09
N ALA A 186 -21.39 9.21 -7.48
CA ALA A 186 -20.00 9.63 -7.65
C ALA A 186 -19.06 8.44 -7.87
N ILE A 187 -17.99 8.70 -8.62
CA ILE A 187 -16.86 7.79 -8.78
C ILE A 187 -15.66 8.37 -8.03
N PHE A 188 -15.08 7.57 -7.15
CA PHE A 188 -13.82 7.85 -6.51
C PHE A 188 -12.71 7.01 -7.15
N MET A 189 -11.56 7.63 -7.42
CA MET A 189 -10.37 6.98 -7.98
C MET A 189 -9.12 7.54 -7.30
N LYS A 190 -8.56 6.79 -6.34
CA LYS A 190 -7.49 7.29 -5.47
C LYS A 190 -6.09 7.29 -6.10
N THR A 191 -5.69 6.16 -6.69
CA THR A 191 -4.32 5.93 -7.19
C THR A 191 -4.26 5.36 -8.61
N LEU A 192 -5.42 5.22 -9.27
CA LEU A 192 -5.53 4.62 -10.60
C LEU A 192 -4.86 5.39 -11.74
N PRO A 193 -4.86 6.75 -11.81
CA PRO A 193 -4.21 7.46 -12.92
C PRO A 193 -2.72 7.15 -13.08
N PHE A 194 -2.05 6.67 -12.02
CA PHE A 194 -0.66 6.25 -12.04
C PHE A 194 -0.46 4.75 -12.31
N LEU A 195 -1.50 3.92 -12.15
CA LEU A 195 -1.44 2.46 -12.28
C LEU A 195 -2.06 1.93 -13.58
N ALA A 196 -2.96 2.69 -14.22
CA ALA A 196 -3.58 2.31 -15.49
C ALA A 196 -2.57 2.24 -16.66
N GLN A 197 -1.37 2.83 -16.51
CA GLN A 197 -0.27 2.66 -17.47
C GLN A 197 0.53 1.37 -17.28
N ALA A 198 0.22 0.59 -16.23
CA ALA A 198 0.89 -0.67 -15.87
C ALA A 198 0.03 -1.93 -16.13
N GLN A 199 -1.17 -1.75 -16.67
CA GLN A 199 -2.06 -2.79 -17.19
C GLN A 199 -1.93 -2.93 -18.70
#